data_AF-T1EIF5-F1
#
_entry.id   AF-T1EIF5-F1
#
_cell.length_a   1.000
_cell.length_b   1.000
_cell.length_c   1.000
_cell.angle_alpha   90.00
_cell.angle_beta   90.00
_cell.angle_gamma   90.00
#
_symmetry.space_group_name_H-M   'P 1'
#
loop_
_entity.id
_entity.type
_entity.pdbx_description
1 polymer ?
#
loop_
_entity_poly.entity_id
_entity_poly.type
_entity_poly.pdbx_seq_one_letter_code
_entity_poly.pdbx_strand_id
1 'polypeptide(L)'
;MLELHRAVAAAETKASLVVASERMKMERLVEEVKAQVKMEVMETLNKQERSNENCWNCGRAASETCSGCNRARYCGPFCQHKDWENHHKVC
;
A
#
# COMPACT_ATOMS: atom_id res chain seq x y z
N MET A 1 -53.20 -24.59 4.88
CA MET A 1 -52.61 -23.51 5.71
C MET A 1 -51.34 -23.95 6.45
N LEU A 2 -51.34 -25.06 7.20
CA LEU A 2 -50.17 -25.52 7.96
C LEU A 2 -48.94 -25.86 7.10
N GLU A 3 -49.15 -26.48 5.94
CA GLU A 3 -48.04 -26.84 5.02
C GLU A 3 -47.38 -25.62 4.39
N LEU A 4 -48.16 -24.58 4.07
CA LEU A 4 -47.65 -23.32 3.56
C LEU A 4 -46.76 -22.62 4.60
N HIS A 5 -47.19 -22.53 5.86
CA HIS A 5 -46.38 -21.95 6.93
C HIS A 5 -45.07 -22.74 7.15
N ARG A 6 -45.09 -24.07 7.07
CA ARG A 6 -43.86 -24.89 7.16
C ARG A 6 -42.91 -24.63 5.99
N ALA A 7 -43.43 -24.51 4.77
CA ALA A 7 -42.62 -24.22 3.60
C ALA A 7 -41.98 -22.82 3.69
N VAL A 8 -42.73 -21.81 4.17
CA VAL A 8 -42.22 -20.46 4.40
C VAL A 8 -41.12 -20.46 5.47
N ALA A 9 -41.34 -21.10 6.62
CA ALA A 9 -40.33 -21.17 7.68
C ALA A 9 -39.03 -21.89 7.23
N ALA A 10 -39.15 -22.93 6.40
CA ALA A 10 -38.00 -23.61 5.81
C ALA A 10 -37.24 -22.71 4.82
N ALA A 11 -37.97 -21.93 4.01
CA ALA A 11 -37.37 -20.97 3.08
C ALA A 11 -36.66 -19.83 3.82
N GLU A 12 -37.27 -19.28 4.87
CA GLU A 12 -36.67 -18.24 5.73
C GLU A 12 -35.39 -18.74 6.39
N THR A 13 -35.42 -19.92 7.00
CA THR A 13 -34.23 -20.53 7.62
C THR A 13 -33.12 -20.72 6.59
N LYS A 14 -33.44 -21.24 5.41
CA LYS A 14 -32.47 -21.41 4.31
C LYS A 14 -31.88 -20.08 3.86
N ALA A 15 -32.71 -19.04 3.73
CA ALA A 15 -32.25 -17.70 3.37
C ALA A 15 -31.30 -17.12 4.44
N SER A 16 -31.62 -17.25 5.72
CA SER A 16 -30.76 -16.82 6.82
C SER A 16 -29.41 -17.54 6.82
N LEU A 17 -29.39 -18.85 6.56
CA LEU A 17 -28.14 -19.61 6.47
C LEU A 17 -27.27 -19.16 5.29
N VAL A 18 -27.87 -18.90 4.13
CA VAL A 18 -27.14 -18.37 2.97
C VAL A 18 -26.56 -17.00 3.29
N VAL A 19 -27.35 -16.08 3.85
CA VAL A 19 -26.88 -14.75 4.24
C VAL A 19 -25.73 -14.84 5.25
N ALA A 20 -25.83 -15.73 6.25
CA ALA A 20 -24.76 -15.93 7.22
C ALA A 20 -23.47 -16.48 6.56
N SER A 21 -23.60 -17.42 5.62
CA SER A 21 -22.46 -17.96 4.87
C SER A 21 -21.78 -16.90 4.01
N GLU A 22 -22.56 -16.11 3.26
CA GLU A 22 -22.02 -15.05 2.42
C GLU A 22 -21.37 -13.93 3.27
N ARG A 23 -21.96 -13.59 4.42
CA ARG A 23 -21.36 -12.65 5.36
C ARG A 23 -19.99 -13.15 5.86
N MET A 24 -19.88 -14.42 6.22
CA MET A 24 -18.61 -15.01 6.65
C MET A 24 -17.56 -14.99 5.53
N LYS A 25 -17.94 -15.27 4.28
CA LYS A 25 -17.02 -15.17 3.13
C LYS A 25 -16.55 -13.74 2.92
N MET A 26 -17.46 -12.77 2.99
CA MET A 26 -17.14 -11.35 2.84
C MET A 26 -16.19 -10.88 3.95
N GLU A 27 -16.42 -11.28 5.20
CA GLU A 27 -15.53 -10.95 6.33
C GLU A 27 -14.10 -11.48 6.11
N ARG A 28 -13.95 -12.72 5.60
CA ARG A 28 -12.64 -13.27 5.25
C ARG A 28 -11.95 -12.48 4.15
N LEU A 29 -12.68 -12.16 3.07
CA LEU A 29 -12.13 -11.36 1.98
C LEU A 29 -11.71 -9.96 2.45
N VAL A 30 -12.47 -9.34 3.35
CA VAL A 30 -12.12 -8.05 3.94
C VAL A 30 -10.82 -8.13 4.75
N GLU A 31 -10.63 -9.17 5.56
CA GLU A 31 -9.38 -9.35 6.31
C GLU A 31 -8.19 -9.65 5.40
N GLU A 32 -8.38 -10.44 4.34
CA GLU A 32 -7.35 -10.69 3.32
C GLU A 32 -6.94 -9.39 2.60
N VAL A 33 -7.91 -8.59 2.16
CA VAL A 33 -7.65 -7.28 1.52
C VAL A 33 -6.94 -6.35 2.50
N LYS A 34 -7.36 -6.29 3.76
CA LYS A 34 -6.66 -5.47 4.77
C LYS A 34 -5.21 -5.92 4.96
N ALA A 35 -4.94 -7.23 4.97
CA ALA A 35 -3.58 -7.75 5.08
C ALA A 35 -2.73 -7.38 3.85
N GLN A 36 -3.28 -7.50 2.64
CA GLN A 36 -2.63 -7.08 1.40
C GLN A 36 -2.32 -5.59 1.40
N VAL A 37 -3.30 -4.74 1.73
CA VAL A 37 -3.13 -3.29 1.80
C VAL A 37 -2.05 -2.91 2.82
N LYS A 38 -2.03 -3.56 4.00
CA LYS A 38 -0.98 -3.32 5.01
C LYS A 38 0.42 -3.65 4.46
N MET A 39 0.56 -4.76 3.75
CA MET A 39 1.82 -5.14 3.14
C MET A 39 2.26 -4.15 2.06
N GLU A 40 1.35 -3.73 1.17
CA GLU A 40 1.64 -2.76 0.10
C GLU A 40 2.05 -1.39 0.67
N VAL A 41 1.34 -0.91 1.70
CA VAL A 41 1.72 0.33 2.41
C VAL A 41 3.09 0.19 3.06
N MET A 42 3.40 -0.95 3.69
CA MET A 42 4.73 -1.17 4.28
C MET A 42 5.83 -1.22 3.21
N GLU A 43 5.57 -1.83 2.05
CA GLU A 43 6.53 -1.89 0.95
C GLU A 43 6.79 -0.51 0.33
N THR A 44 5.74 0.31 0.16
CA THR A 44 5.89 1.68 -0.35
C THR A 44 6.67 2.58 0.61
N LEU A 45 6.44 2.47 1.91
CA LEU A 45 7.22 3.17 2.93
C LEU A 45 8.70 2.76 2.90
N ASN A 46 8.98 1.46 2.82
CA ASN A 46 10.37 0.96 2.76
C ASN A 46 11.09 1.39 1.46
N LYS A 47 10.37 1.42 0.33
CA LYS A 47 10.90 1.99 -0.92
C LYS A 47 11.22 3.48 -0.78
N GLN A 48 10.36 4.24 -0.12
CA GLN A 48 10.58 5.66 0.12
C GLN A 48 11.81 5.89 1.03
N GLU A 49 11.96 5.09 2.09
CA GLU A 49 13.13 5.15 2.99
C GLU A 49 14.44 4.83 2.25
N ARG A 50 14.47 3.77 1.43
CA ARG A 50 15.62 3.46 0.56
C ARG A 50 15.91 4.60 -0.41
N SER A 51 14.88 5.15 -1.07
CA SER A 51 15.06 6.28 -1.99
C SER A 51 15.61 7.53 -1.29
N ASN A 52 15.35 7.69 0.01
CA ASN A 52 15.97 8.73 0.81
C ASN A 52 17.45 8.41 1.03
N GLU A 53 17.86 7.18 1.30
CA GLU A 53 19.25 6.82 1.59
C GLU A 53 20.16 6.66 0.36
N ASN A 54 19.59 6.65 -0.84
CA ASN A 54 20.33 6.46 -2.08
C ASN A 54 20.58 7.78 -2.85
N CYS A 55 21.69 7.82 -3.56
CA CYS A 55 22.11 8.93 -4.42
C CYS A 55 21.17 9.06 -5.62
N TRP A 56 20.58 10.24 -5.83
CA TRP A 56 19.65 10.50 -6.92
C TRP A 56 20.28 10.32 -8.31
N ASN A 57 21.58 10.60 -8.45
CA ASN A 57 22.29 10.47 -9.72
C ASN A 57 22.68 9.02 -10.06
N CYS A 58 23.20 8.25 -9.08
CA CYS A 58 23.86 6.96 -9.36
C CYS A 58 23.32 5.76 -8.56
N GLY A 59 22.34 5.96 -7.67
CA GLY A 59 21.71 4.90 -6.89
C GLY A 59 22.55 4.28 -5.78
N ARG A 60 23.85 4.60 -5.64
CA ARG A 60 24.66 4.17 -4.49
C ARG A 60 24.23 4.86 -3.19
N ALA A 61 24.63 4.34 -2.04
CA ALA A 61 24.38 4.99 -0.75
C ALA A 61 24.82 6.47 -0.78
N ALA A 62 23.93 7.36 -0.37
CA ALA A 62 24.20 8.78 -0.26
C ALA A 62 24.89 9.08 1.07
N SER A 63 25.82 10.02 1.05
CA SER A 63 26.55 10.50 2.23
C SER A 63 26.19 11.95 2.56
N GLU A 64 25.64 12.68 1.59
CA GLU A 64 25.41 14.12 1.70
C GLU A 64 24.03 14.48 1.14
N THR A 65 23.49 15.60 1.62
CA THR A 65 22.24 16.19 1.11
C THR A 65 22.55 17.47 0.36
N CYS A 66 21.70 17.81 -0.60
CA CYS A 66 21.79 19.08 -1.31
C CYS A 66 21.64 20.24 -0.33
N SER A 67 22.64 21.11 -0.26
CA SER A 67 22.67 22.25 0.66
C SER A 67 21.57 23.29 0.44
N GLY A 68 20.95 23.32 -0.76
CA GLY A 68 19.84 24.22 -1.07
C GLY A 68 18.50 23.73 -0.51
N CYS A 69 18.15 22.48 -0.76
CA CYS A 69 16.82 21.93 -0.47
C CYS A 69 16.77 20.94 0.69
N ASN A 70 17.92 20.38 1.10
CA ASN A 70 18.08 19.29 2.07
C ASN A 70 17.24 18.03 1.78
N ARG A 71 16.67 17.92 0.57
CA ARG A 71 15.82 16.79 0.15
C ARG A 71 16.54 15.83 -0.78
N ALA A 72 17.18 16.35 -1.83
CA ALA A 72 17.97 15.52 -2.74
C ALA A 72 19.23 14.99 -2.05
N ARG A 73 19.54 13.71 -2.25
CA ARG A 73 20.67 13.03 -1.61
C ARG A 73 21.67 12.56 -2.64
N TYR A 74 22.96 12.65 -2.33
CA TYR A 74 24.05 12.29 -3.22
C TYR A 74 25.17 11.57 -2.48
N CYS A 75 25.90 10.70 -3.18
CA CYS A 75 27.10 10.04 -2.65
C CYS A 75 28.34 10.95 -2.68
N GLY A 76 28.17 12.25 -2.96
CA GLY A 76 29.23 13.24 -3.04
C GLY A 76 28.94 14.37 -4.05
N PRO A 77 29.75 15.44 -4.06
CA PRO A 77 29.47 16.65 -4.85
C PRO A 77 29.47 16.38 -6.36
N PHE A 78 30.26 15.43 -6.84
CA PHE A 78 30.28 15.06 -8.26
C PHE A 78 28.90 14.63 -8.77
N CYS A 79 28.18 13.82 -7.99
CA CYS A 79 26.85 13.35 -8.36
C CYS A 79 25.80 14.47 -8.30
N GLN A 80 25.92 15.38 -7.34
CA GLN A 80 25.06 16.55 -7.23
C GLN A 80 25.18 17.45 -8.47
N HIS A 81 26.41 17.78 -8.88
CA HIS A 81 26.62 18.63 -10.07
C HIS A 81 26.15 17.97 -11.36
N LYS A 82 26.33 16.64 -11.49
CA LYS A 82 25.84 15.88 -12.65
C LYS A 82 24.32 15.88 -12.77
N ASP A 83 23.62 15.75 -11.64
CA ASP A 83 22.15 15.77 -11.59
C ASP A 83 21.57 17.18 -11.59
N TRP A 84 22.40 18.23 -11.48
CA TRP A 84 21.94 19.61 -11.34
C TRP A 84 20.98 20.06 -12.44
N GLU A 85 21.24 19.71 -13.71
CA GLU A 85 20.34 20.05 -14.83
C GLU A 85 18.91 19.48 -14.65
N ASN A 86 18.77 18.38 -13.94
CA ASN A 86 17.48 17.75 -13.65
C ASN A 86 16.90 18.23 -12.31
N HIS A 87 17.73 18.32 -11.27
CA HIS A 87 17.33 18.70 -9.91
C HIS A 87 17.01 20.19 -9.75
N HIS A 88 17.72 21.11 -10.41
CA HIS A 88 17.61 22.55 -10.13
C HIS A 88 16.20 23.13 -10.29
N LYS A 89 15.36 22.49 -11.11
CA LYS A 89 13.96 22.91 -11.34
C LYS A 89 13.06 22.66 -10.13
N VAL A 90 13.47 21.74 -9.26
CA VAL A 90 12.70 21.24 -8.11
C VAL A 90 13.54 21.26 -6.82
N CYS A 91 14.63 22.02 -6.80
CA CYS A 91 15.45 22.27 -5.62
C CYS A 91 14.61 23.02 -4.59
#